data_AF-A0A7S1RLA8-F1
#
_entry.id   AF-A0A7S1RLA8-F1
#
_cell.length_a   1.000
_cell.length_b   1.000
_cell.length_c   1.000
_cell.angle_alpha   90.00
_cell.angle_beta   90.00
_cell.angle_gamma   90.00
#
_symmetry.space_group_name_H-M   'P 1'
#
loop_
_entity.id
_entity.type
_entity.pdbx_description
1 polymer ?
#
loop_
_entity_poly.entity_id
_entity_poly.type
_entity_poly.pdbx_seq_one_letter_code
_entity_poly.pdbx_strand_id
1 'polypeptide(L)'
;KGADNVMLDPKRAKSTPPQLAQHLSDFAQEGLRTLVIARKKLDGDKVKAWLEKQSAAERQLGGREEALAKVAEEIETDMEVVGATAIEDKLQDKVPQTIVRIRDAGIKFWVLTGDKLET
;
A
#
# COMPACT_ATOMS: atom_id res chain seq x y z
N LYS A 1 -2.15 6.21 -3.18
CA LYS A 1 -1.09 5.18 -3.23
C LYS A 1 -1.24 4.31 -1.99
N GLY A 2 -1.00 3.01 -2.07
CA GLY A 2 -1.18 2.10 -0.93
C GLY A 2 -0.63 0.70 -1.21
N ALA A 3 -0.83 -0.20 -0.25
CA ALA A 3 -0.50 -1.62 -0.40
C ALA A 3 -1.32 -2.29 -1.51
N ASP A 4 -0.80 -3.36 -2.08
CA ASP A 4 -1.41 -4.10 -3.17
C ASP A 4 -2.77 -4.71 -2.80
N ASN A 5 -2.86 -5.36 -1.64
CA ASN A 5 -4.10 -5.96 -1.11
C ASN A 5 -5.23 -4.93 -0.91
N VAL A 6 -4.90 -3.69 -0.53
CA VAL A 6 -5.88 -2.61 -0.36
C VAL A 6 -6.22 -1.97 -1.71
N MET A 7 -5.22 -1.65 -2.52
CA MET A 7 -5.43 -0.87 -3.75
C MET A 7 -6.03 -1.69 -4.88
N LEU A 8 -5.89 -3.02 -4.86
CA LEU A 8 -6.46 -3.94 -5.85
C LEU A 8 -7.81 -4.53 -5.41
N ASP A 9 -8.35 -4.13 -4.26
CA ASP A 9 -9.72 -4.50 -3.85
C ASP A 9 -10.72 -4.07 -4.94
N PRO A 10 -11.61 -4.97 -5.43
CA PRO A 10 -12.63 -4.65 -6.43
C PRO A 10 -13.55 -3.48 -6.05
N LYS A 11 -13.69 -3.14 -4.77
CA LYS A 11 -14.43 -1.95 -4.31
C LYS A 11 -13.69 -0.64 -4.61
N ARG A 12 -12.36 -0.70 -4.73
CA ARG A 12 -11.47 0.45 -4.89
C ARG A 12 -10.95 0.58 -6.32
N ALA A 13 -10.57 -0.52 -6.95
CA ALA A 13 -10.04 -0.55 -8.30
C ALA A 13 -11.12 -0.81 -9.36
N LYS A 14 -11.34 0.15 -10.25
CA LYS A 14 -12.19 0.00 -11.43
C LYS A 14 -11.48 -0.71 -12.58
N SER A 15 -10.19 -0.43 -12.74
CA SER A 15 -9.37 -0.99 -13.81
C SER A 15 -7.93 -1.15 -13.36
N THR A 16 -7.32 -2.25 -13.79
CA THR A 16 -5.94 -2.60 -13.44
C THR A 16 -5.15 -2.96 -14.70
N PRO A 17 -3.88 -2.52 -14.84
CA PRO A 17 -3.04 -2.95 -15.94
C PRO A 17 -2.87 -4.49 -15.93
N PRO A 18 -3.01 -5.19 -17.07
CA PRO A 18 -3.07 -6.66 -17.10
C PRO A 18 -1.84 -7.35 -16.49
N GLN A 19 -0.66 -6.75 -16.63
CA GLN A 19 0.61 -7.31 -16.17
C GLN A 19 0.95 -6.92 -14.73
N LEU A 20 0.16 -6.04 -14.09
CA LEU A 20 0.53 -5.47 -12.79
C LEU A 20 0.59 -6.54 -11.70
N ALA A 21 -0.35 -7.48 -11.68
CA ALA A 21 -0.37 -8.55 -10.68
C ALA A 21 0.88 -9.44 -10.76
N GLN A 22 1.34 -9.75 -11.99
CA GLN A 22 2.58 -10.51 -12.19
C GLN A 22 3.79 -9.72 -11.68
N HIS A 23 3.94 -8.46 -12.07
CA HIS A 23 5.06 -7.63 -11.61
C HIS A 23 5.07 -7.45 -10.09
N LEU A 24 3.91 -7.30 -9.44
CA LEU A 24 3.83 -7.23 -7.98
C LEU A 24 4.31 -8.53 -7.31
N SER A 25 3.95 -9.68 -7.89
CA SER A 25 4.45 -10.98 -7.43
C SER A 25 5.96 -11.11 -7.61
N ASP A 26 6.50 -10.67 -8.75
CA ASP A 26 7.94 -10.74 -9.03
C ASP A 26 8.72 -9.85 -8.04
N PHE A 27 8.25 -8.62 -7.81
CA PHE A 27 8.86 -7.71 -6.83
C PHE A 27 8.82 -8.25 -5.40
N ALA A 28 7.72 -8.90 -5.00
CA ALA A 28 7.63 -9.53 -3.68
C ALA A 28 8.60 -10.70 -3.51
N GLN A 29 8.81 -11.51 -4.56
CA GLN A 29 9.79 -12.60 -4.55
C GLN A 29 11.23 -12.08 -4.45
N GLU A 30 11.51 -10.92 -5.01
CA GLU A 30 12.79 -10.22 -4.89
C GLU A 30 12.98 -9.49 -3.55
N GLY A 31 11.96 -9.50 -2.67
CA GLY A 31 12.01 -8.81 -1.37
C GLY A 31 11.88 -7.29 -1.46
N LEU A 32 11.33 -6.77 -2.57
CA LEU A 32 11.10 -5.35 -2.76
C LEU A 32 9.78 -4.92 -2.12
N ARG A 33 9.77 -3.76 -1.45
CA ARG A 33 8.53 -3.16 -0.94
C ARG A 33 7.75 -2.53 -2.09
N THR A 34 6.52 -2.96 -2.31
CA THR A 34 5.67 -2.48 -3.40
C THR A 34 4.68 -1.40 -2.92
N LEU A 35 4.37 -0.44 -3.79
CA LEU A 35 3.26 0.50 -3.59
C LEU A 35 2.48 0.66 -4.89
N VAL A 36 1.17 0.43 -4.82
CA VAL A 36 0.25 0.61 -5.96
C VAL A 36 -0.26 2.05 -6.00
N ILE A 37 -0.27 2.62 -7.19
CA ILE A 37 -0.71 3.99 -7.45
C ILE A 37 -1.96 3.93 -8.33
N ALA A 38 -3.03 4.58 -7.88
CA ALA A 38 -4.26 4.74 -8.61
C ALA A 38 -4.65 6.22 -8.66
N ARG A 39 -5.51 6.57 -9.62
CA ARG A 39 -6.05 7.90 -9.81
C ARG A 39 -7.56 7.84 -10.04
N LYS A 40 -8.25 8.93 -9.71
CA LYS A 40 -9.67 9.13 -10.05
C LYS A 40 -9.83 10.54 -10.57
N LYS A 41 -10.45 10.68 -11.75
CA LYS A 41 -10.82 11.99 -12.28
C LYS A 41 -12.15 12.40 -11.65
N LEU A 42 -12.17 13.60 -11.06
CA LEU A 42 -13.35 14.16 -10.42
C LEU A 42 -13.71 15.49 -11.08
N ASP A 43 -15.01 15.72 -11.20
CA ASP A 43 -15.56 16.97 -11.71
C ASP A 43 -15.62 18.01 -10.58
N GLY A 44 -15.62 19.29 -10.92
CA GLY A 44 -15.57 20.38 -9.93
C GLY A 44 -16.69 20.32 -8.88
N ASP A 45 -17.91 19.98 -9.30
CA ASP A 45 -19.05 19.86 -8.40
C ASP A 45 -18.88 18.71 -7.39
N LYS A 46 -18.32 17.57 -7.84
CA LYS A 46 -18.05 16.42 -6.96
C LYS A 46 -16.97 16.75 -5.95
N VAL A 47 -15.93 17.47 -6.37
CA VAL A 47 -14.87 17.93 -5.47
C VAL A 47 -15.45 18.87 -4.42
N LYS A 48 -16.26 19.85 -4.83
CA LYS A 48 -16.89 20.79 -3.91
C LYS A 48 -17.78 20.09 -2.88
N ALA A 49 -18.66 19.19 -3.34
CA ALA A 49 -19.54 18.43 -2.47
C ALA A 49 -18.76 17.55 -1.48
N TRP A 50 -17.68 16.90 -1.93
CA TRP A 50 -16.83 16.10 -1.06
C TRP A 50 -16.08 16.97 -0.03
N LEU A 51 -15.57 18.14 -0.42
CA LEU A 51 -14.91 19.09 0.49
C LEU A 51 -15.86 19.58 1.58
N GLU A 52 -17.12 19.84 1.26
CA GLU A 52 -18.13 20.23 2.25
C GLU A 52 -18.35 19.12 3.30
N LYS A 53 -18.44 17.85 2.87
CA LYS A 53 -18.53 16.68 3.77
C LYS A 53 -17.27 16.53 4.62
N GLN A 54 -16.10 16.66 4.01
CA GLN A 54 -14.81 16.56 4.70
C GLN A 54 -14.70 17.63 5.80
N SER A 55 -15.01 18.89 5.48
CA SER A 55 -15.00 19.98 6.46
C SER A 55 -16.05 19.82 7.56
N ALA A 56 -17.18 19.15 7.28
CA ALA A 56 -18.18 18.83 8.30
C ALA A 56 -17.66 17.74 9.26
N ALA A 57 -17.05 16.68 8.73
CA ALA A 57 -16.43 15.61 9.52
C ALA A 57 -15.30 16.14 10.40
N GLU A 58 -14.45 17.04 9.90
CA GLU A 58 -13.37 17.67 10.67
C GLU A 58 -13.85 18.47 11.88
N ARG A 59 -15.04 19.08 11.78
CA ARG A 59 -15.65 19.91 12.83
C ARG A 59 -16.45 19.11 13.85
N GLN A 60 -16.54 17.79 13.70
CA GLN A 60 -17.32 16.94 14.57
C GLN A 60 -16.63 16.80 15.95
N LEU A 61 -17.37 17.08 17.03
CA LEU A 61 -16.83 17.06 18.39
C LEU A 61 -16.57 15.64 18.94
N GLY A 62 -17.27 14.63 18.40
CA GLY A 62 -17.11 13.23 18.79
C GLY A 62 -17.30 12.31 17.59
N GLY A 63 -16.57 11.19 17.53
CA GLY A 63 -16.58 10.28 16.37
C GLY A 63 -15.89 10.84 15.13
N ARG A 64 -15.03 11.86 15.29
CA ARG A 64 -14.33 12.54 14.19
C ARG A 64 -13.51 11.58 13.32
N GLU A 65 -12.76 10.67 13.93
CA GLU A 65 -11.91 9.72 13.18
C GLU A 65 -12.73 8.80 12.28
N GLU A 66 -13.83 8.26 12.80
CA GLU A 66 -14.74 7.41 12.02
C GLU A 66 -15.41 8.20 10.88
N ALA A 67 -15.85 9.43 11.16
CA ALA A 67 -16.44 10.31 10.14
C ALA A 67 -15.44 10.63 9.02
N LEU A 68 -14.19 10.94 9.36
CA LEU A 68 -13.13 11.20 8.38
C LEU A 68 -12.80 9.95 7.57
N ALA A 69 -12.69 8.79 8.23
CA ALA A 69 -12.45 7.52 7.55
C ALA A 69 -13.55 7.20 6.54
N LYS A 70 -14.82 7.43 6.91
CA LYS A 70 -15.95 7.22 6.00
C LYS A 70 -15.93 8.16 4.80
N VAL A 71 -15.65 9.45 5.01
CA VAL A 71 -15.56 10.43 3.91
C VAL A 71 -14.38 10.13 2.97
N ALA A 72 -13.26 9.62 3.51
CA ALA A 72 -12.14 9.15 2.71
C ALA A 72 -12.50 7.88 1.91
N GLU A 73 -13.18 6.92 2.52
CA GLU A 73 -13.61 5.69 1.85
C GLU A 73 -14.58 5.98 0.69
N GLU A 74 -15.50 6.95 0.84
CA GLU A 74 -16.42 7.36 -0.22
C GLU A 74 -15.69 7.79 -1.51
N ILE A 75 -14.58 8.53 -1.39
CA ILE A 75 -13.85 9.06 -2.55
C ILE A 75 -12.87 8.05 -3.15
N GLU A 76 -12.32 7.14 -2.33
CA GLU A 76 -11.33 6.12 -2.69
C GLU A 76 -11.94 4.84 -3.33
N THR A 77 -13.07 4.98 -4.00
CA THR A 77 -13.75 3.93 -4.79
C THR A 77 -13.56 4.17 -6.29
N ASP A 78 -13.77 3.15 -7.13
CA ASP A 78 -13.79 3.27 -8.60
C ASP A 78 -12.55 3.96 -9.23
N MET A 79 -11.36 3.73 -8.68
CA MET A 79 -10.12 4.33 -9.14
C MET A 79 -9.49 3.54 -10.30
N GLU A 80 -8.83 4.24 -11.21
CA GLU A 80 -7.98 3.63 -12.25
C GLU A 80 -6.59 3.38 -11.68
N VAL A 81 -6.18 2.12 -11.58
CA VAL A 81 -4.80 1.78 -11.20
C VAL A 81 -3.88 2.16 -12.37
N VAL A 82 -2.86 2.95 -12.06
CA VAL A 82 -1.89 3.47 -13.04
C VAL A 82 -0.66 2.55 -13.10
N GLY A 83 -0.25 1.98 -11.97
CA GLY A 83 0.91 1.10 -11.87
C GLY A 83 1.37 0.92 -10.44
N ALA A 84 2.60 0.44 -10.26
CA ALA A 84 3.23 0.28 -8.96
C ALA A 84 4.69 0.71 -8.98
N THR A 85 5.21 1.04 -7.80
CA THR A 85 6.64 1.21 -7.54
C THR A 85 7.15 0.04 -6.71
N ALA A 86 8.41 -0.34 -6.91
CA ALA A 86 9.12 -1.32 -6.08
C ALA A 86 10.37 -0.66 -5.51
N ILE A 87 10.54 -0.73 -4.19
CA ILE A 87 11.61 -0.08 -3.45
C ILE A 87 12.39 -1.15 -2.72
N GLU A 88 13.70 -1.20 -2.95
CA GLU A 88 14.60 -2.05 -2.21
C GLU A 88 14.90 -1.43 -0.84
N ASP A 89 14.71 -2.22 0.23
CA ASP A 89 15.24 -1.88 1.54
C ASP A 89 16.66 -2.44 1.63
N LYS A 90 17.64 -1.54 1.50
CA LYS A 90 19.04 -1.96 1.38
C LYS A 90 19.51 -2.60 2.67
N LEU A 91 19.89 -3.88 2.56
CA LEU A 91 20.62 -4.57 3.61
C LEU A 91 22.02 -3.98 3.76
N GLN A 92 22.58 -4.15 4.97
CA GLN A 92 23.99 -3.84 5.18
C GLN A 92 24.88 -4.72 4.31
N ASP A 93 26.07 -4.22 4.03
CA ASP A 93 27.08 -4.94 3.26
C ASP A 93 27.31 -6.34 3.84
N LYS A 94 27.35 -7.33 2.94
CA LYS A 94 27.66 -8.73 3.23
C LYS A 94 26.63 -9.49 4.10
N VAL A 95 25.48 -8.91 4.42
CA VAL A 95 24.43 -9.61 5.18
C VAL A 95 24.00 -10.91 4.49
N PRO A 96 23.68 -10.95 3.18
CA PRO A 96 23.27 -12.18 2.51
C PRO A 96 24.34 -13.28 2.58
N GLN A 97 25.60 -12.95 2.29
CA GLN A 97 26.72 -13.91 2.34
C GLN A 97 26.95 -14.43 3.76
N THR A 98 26.78 -13.56 4.77
CA THR A 98 26.98 -13.93 6.17
C THR A 98 25.88 -14.88 6.64
N ILE A 99 24.62 -14.63 6.29
CA ILE A 99 23.49 -15.51 6.61
C ILE A 99 23.71 -16.91 6.02
N VAL A 100 24.16 -17.00 4.76
CA VAL A 100 24.47 -18.29 4.11
C VAL A 100 25.56 -19.05 4.88
N ARG A 101 26.66 -18.38 5.23
CA ARG A 101 27.77 -19.01 5.98
C ARG A 101 27.35 -19.50 7.36
N ILE A 102 26.51 -18.74 8.07
CA ILE A 102 25.95 -19.14 9.37
C ILE A 102 25.10 -20.40 9.21
N ARG A 103 24.27 -20.46 8.16
CA ARG A 103 23.43 -21.63 7.86
C ARG A 103 24.27 -22.86 7.51
N ASP A 104 25.30 -22.70 6.68
CA ASP A 104 26.20 -23.79 6.27
C ASP A 104 27.02 -24.35 7.44
N ALA A 105 27.29 -23.51 8.46
CA ALA A 105 27.90 -23.93 9.72
C ALA A 105 26.93 -24.68 10.66
N GLY A 106 25.67 -24.89 10.26
CA GLY A 106 24.65 -25.57 11.07
C GLY A 106 24.05 -24.70 12.18
N ILE A 107 24.31 -23.39 12.18
CA ILE A 107 23.81 -22.47 13.20
C ILE A 107 22.42 -21.99 12.79
N LYS A 108 21.44 -22.17 13.68
CA LYS A 108 20.08 -21.63 13.49
C LYS A 108 20.06 -20.16 13.93
N PHE A 109 19.51 -19.30 13.11
CA PHE A 109 19.27 -17.89 13.45
C PHE A 109 17.79 -17.56 13.35
N TRP A 110 17.35 -16.58 14.13
CA TRP A 110 15.97 -16.12 14.20
C TRP A 110 15.97 -14.62 14.00
N VAL A 111 15.05 -14.11 13.19
CA VAL A 111 14.84 -12.67 13.04
C VAL A 111 13.73 -12.25 13.99
N LEU A 112 14.09 -11.46 15.00
CA LEU A 112 13.13 -10.82 15.89
C LEU A 112 12.93 -9.39 15.39
N THR A 113 11.79 -9.15 14.73
CA THR A 113 11.43 -7.85 14.20
C THR A 113 10.17 -7.32 14.88
N GLY A 114 10.12 -6.01 15.09
CA GLY A 114 8.91 -5.29 15.50
C GLY A 114 8.14 -4.70 14.32
N ASP A 115 8.59 -4.98 13.09
CA ASP A 115 7.93 -4.53 11.87
C ASP A 115 6.70 -5.41 11.56
N LYS A 116 5.82 -4.92 10.68
CA LYS A 116 4.63 -5.65 10.25
C LYS A 116 5.03 -6.92 9.48
N LEU A 117 4.17 -7.94 9.50
CA LEU A 117 4.37 -9.22 8.79
C LEU A 117 4.62 -9.09 7.28
N GLU A 118 4.19 -7.98 6.69
CA GLU A 118 4.32 -7.69 5.25
C GLU A 118 5.72 -7.15 4.88
N THR A 119 6.63 -7.08 5.85
CA THR A 119 7.97 -6.50 5.72
C THR A 119 9.07 -7.54 5.94
#